data_AF-A0A6N3G601-F1
#
_entry.id   AF-A0A6N3G601-F1
#
_cell.length_a   1.000
_cell.length_b   1.000
_cell.length_c   1.000
_cell.angle_alpha   90.00
_cell.angle_beta   90.00
_cell.angle_gamma   90.00
#
_symmetry.space_group_name_H-M   'P 1'
#
loop_
_entity.id
_entity.type
_entity.pdbx_description
1 polymer ?
#
loop_
_entity_poly.entity_id
_entity_poly.type
_entity_poly.pdbx_seq_one_letter_code
_entity_poly.pdbx_strand_id
1 'polypeptide(L)'
;MNWNKDKSVKLSKFCVCLFMLILAGVCIGAPWLFRLLIRLRVQDLAGKFELFLVSTYTAAVPAAAALYGLWRLLRNISEGEVFIPENVSILRLLSWCCIAAGLVCLFSALYYMPFLIVSAAAAFVGLILRVVKNVFAEAVRLKDENDYTI
;
A
#
# COMPACT_ATOMS: atom_id res chain seq x y z
N MET A 1 -25.57 -21.50 5.01
CA MET A 1 -25.22 -21.03 3.65
C MET A 1 -24.29 -19.81 3.78
N ASN A 2 -22.98 -20.05 3.94
CA ASN A 2 -21.95 -19.07 4.34
C ASN A 2 -21.39 -18.30 3.14
N TRP A 3 -22.04 -17.20 2.75
CA TRP A 3 -21.71 -16.47 1.53
C TRP A 3 -20.70 -15.32 1.70
N ASN A 4 -20.24 -15.00 2.92
CA ASN A 4 -19.63 -13.67 3.16
C ASN A 4 -18.10 -13.64 3.42
N LYS A 5 -17.52 -14.59 4.16
CA LYS A 5 -16.07 -14.52 4.48
C LYS A 5 -15.18 -14.93 3.32
N ASP A 6 -15.41 -16.10 2.73
CA ASP A 6 -14.54 -16.64 1.67
C ASP A 6 -14.61 -15.87 0.36
N LYS A 7 -15.79 -15.34 0.00
CA LYS A 7 -15.96 -14.52 -1.20
C LYS A 7 -15.31 -13.15 -1.06
N SER A 8 -15.46 -12.51 0.10
CA SER A 8 -14.84 -11.20 0.37
C SER A 8 -13.32 -11.31 0.35
N VAL A 9 -12.75 -12.35 0.97
CA VAL A 9 -11.30 -12.58 0.94
C VAL A 9 -10.80 -12.88 -0.48
N LYS A 10 -11.53 -13.70 -1.26
CA LYS A 10 -11.19 -13.94 -2.67
C LYS A 10 -11.27 -12.68 -3.52
N LEU A 11 -12.29 -11.83 -3.32
CA LEU A 11 -12.43 -10.56 -4.01
C LEU A 11 -11.29 -9.60 -3.66
N SER A 12 -10.92 -9.51 -2.38
CA SER A 12 -9.79 -8.67 -1.96
C SER A 12 -8.46 -9.21 -2.51
N LYS A 13 -8.25 -10.53 -2.59
CA LYS A 13 -7.07 -11.14 -3.24
C LYS A 13 -7.01 -10.80 -4.73
N PHE A 14 -8.15 -10.88 -5.42
CA PHE A 14 -8.26 -10.48 -6.82
C PHE A 14 -7.95 -8.98 -7.00
N CYS A 15 -8.48 -8.14 -6.14
CA CYS A 15 -8.25 -6.69 -6.16
C CYS A 15 -6.77 -6.36 -5.97
N VAL A 16 -6.09 -6.99 -5.01
CA VAL A 16 -4.65 -6.83 -4.78
C VAL A 16 -3.82 -7.30 -5.98
N CYS A 17 -4.20 -8.42 -6.60
CA CYS A 17 -3.57 -8.90 -7.84
C CYS A 17 -3.73 -7.90 -8.99
N LEU A 18 -4.94 -7.36 -9.16
CA LEU A 18 -5.23 -6.33 -10.16
C LEU A 18 -4.37 -5.08 -9.94
N PHE A 19 -4.26 -4.61 -8.69
CA PHE A 19 -3.41 -3.46 -8.36
C PHE A 19 -1.92 -3.74 -8.59
N MET A 20 -1.43 -4.96 -8.34
CA MET A 20 -0.07 -5.36 -8.70
C MET A 20 0.17 -5.30 -10.21
N LEU A 21 -0.76 -5.81 -11.01
CA LEU A 21 -0.67 -5.76 -12.48
C LEU A 21 -0.71 -4.31 -12.99
N ILE A 22 -1.58 -3.48 -12.42
CA ILE A 22 -1.64 -2.05 -12.75
C ILE A 22 -0.31 -1.37 -12.40
N LEU A 23 0.25 -1.64 -11.21
CA LEU A 23 1.52 -1.06 -10.80
C LEU A 23 2.68 -1.49 -11.71
N ALA A 24 2.73 -2.77 -12.10
CA ALA A 24 3.71 -3.27 -13.07
C ALA A 24 3.53 -2.62 -14.44
N GLY A 25 2.29 -2.52 -14.93
CA GLY A 25 1.94 -1.84 -16.18
C GLY A 25 2.32 -0.36 -16.16
N VAL A 26 2.10 0.33 -15.05
CA VAL A 26 2.53 1.72 -14.85
C VAL A 26 4.04 1.83 -14.81
N CYS A 27 4.78 0.92 -14.16
CA CYS A 27 6.24 0.96 -14.14
C CYS A 27 6.87 0.76 -15.53
N ILE A 28 6.29 -0.13 -16.35
CA ILE A 28 6.73 -0.39 -17.73
C ILE A 28 6.30 0.75 -18.65
N GLY A 29 5.07 1.23 -18.49
CA GLY A 29 4.46 2.26 -19.31
C GLY A 29 4.85 3.69 -18.93
N ALA A 30 5.38 3.93 -17.72
CA ALA A 30 5.75 5.24 -17.19
C ALA A 30 6.52 6.11 -18.18
N PRO A 31 7.62 5.65 -18.80
CA PRO A 31 8.38 6.49 -19.73
C PRO A 31 7.59 6.85 -21.01
N TRP A 32 6.62 6.03 -21.42
CA TRP A 32 5.75 6.32 -22.57
C TRP A 32 4.59 7.23 -22.17
N LEU A 33 4.00 6.97 -21.01
CA LEU A 33 2.85 7.67 -20.45
C LEU A 33 3.20 9.11 -20.06
N PHE A 34 4.35 9.34 -19.43
CA PHE A 34 4.85 10.68 -19.14
C PHE A 34 5.25 11.44 -20.41
N ARG A 35 5.82 10.77 -21.42
CA ARG A 35 6.10 11.39 -22.73
C ARG A 35 4.82 11.82 -23.45
N LEU A 36 3.77 11.00 -23.39
CA LEU A 36 2.44 11.32 -23.92
C LEU A 36 1.80 12.49 -23.14
N LEU A 37 1.92 12.50 -21.81
CA LEU A 37 1.38 13.57 -20.96
C LEU A 37 2.05 14.93 -21.24
N ILE A 38 3.37 14.95 -21.35
CA ILE A 38 4.15 16.16 -21.69
C ILE A 38 3.75 16.65 -23.08
N ARG A 39 3.62 15.74 -24.06
CA ARG A 39 3.22 16.08 -25.42
C ARG A 39 1.80 16.67 -25.50
N LEU A 40 0.86 16.18 -24.68
CA LEU A 40 -0.54 16.58 -24.75
C LEU A 40 -0.91 17.77 -23.85
N ARG A 41 -0.22 17.98 -22.72
CA ARG A 41 -0.76 18.85 -21.66
C ARG A 41 0.17 19.95 -21.16
N VAL A 42 1.50 19.77 -21.16
CA VAL A 42 2.41 20.75 -20.51
C VAL A 42 3.82 20.73 -21.15
N GLN A 43 4.11 21.67 -22.07
CA GLN A 43 5.47 21.88 -22.61
C GLN A 43 6.46 22.38 -21.52
N ASP A 44 5.97 23.08 -20.50
CA ASP A 44 6.75 23.59 -19.36
C ASP A 44 7.31 22.50 -18.42
N LEU A 45 6.85 21.25 -18.59
CA LEU A 45 7.26 20.11 -17.73
C LEU A 45 8.40 19.29 -18.34
N ALA A 46 8.90 19.67 -19.52
CA ALA A 46 9.99 18.97 -20.21
C ALA A 46 11.27 18.90 -19.35
N GLY A 47 11.57 19.96 -18.57
CA GLY A 47 12.73 20.01 -17.67
C GLY A 47 12.56 19.23 -16.36
N LYS A 48 11.37 18.71 -16.04
CA LYS A 48 11.05 18.01 -14.78
C LYS A 48 10.69 16.54 -14.99
N PHE A 49 10.80 16.03 -16.22
CA PHE A 49 10.47 14.64 -16.56
C PHE A 49 11.26 13.64 -15.72
N GLU A 50 12.56 13.85 -15.56
CA GLU A 50 13.42 12.96 -14.78
C GLU A 50 13.02 12.91 -13.31
N LEU A 51 12.66 14.05 -12.72
CA LEU A 51 12.19 14.12 -11.33
C LEU A 51 10.87 13.36 -11.14
N PHE A 52 9.92 13.50 -12.07
CA PHE A 52 8.68 12.74 -12.03
C PHE A 52 8.91 11.23 -12.16
N LEU A 53 9.84 10.84 -13.03
CA LEU A 53 10.18 9.45 -13.25
C LEU A 53 10.82 8.84 -12.00
N VAL A 54 11.80 9.54 -11.41
CA VAL A 54 12.48 9.13 -10.17
C VAL A 54 11.48 9.02 -9.02
N SER A 55 10.63 10.03 -8.80
CA SER A 55 9.60 9.97 -7.75
C SER A 55 8.62 8.81 -7.95
N THR A 56 8.23 8.53 -9.20
CA THR A 56 7.32 7.42 -9.52
C THR A 56 7.96 6.07 -9.21
N TYR A 57 9.21 5.83 -9.65
CA TYR A 57 9.91 4.59 -9.35
C TYR A 57 10.23 4.46 -7.85
N THR A 58 10.57 5.56 -7.18
CA THR A 58 10.82 5.57 -5.73
C THR A 58 9.54 5.27 -4.94
N ALA A 59 8.38 5.76 -5.38
CA ALA A 59 7.08 5.45 -4.77
C ALA A 59 6.58 4.05 -5.14
N ALA A 60 7.00 3.49 -6.28
CA ALA A 60 6.62 2.15 -6.70
C ALA A 60 7.16 1.06 -5.77
N VAL A 61 8.38 1.24 -5.22
CA VAL A 61 8.99 0.30 -4.27
C VAL A 61 8.14 0.08 -3.00
N PRO A 62 7.80 1.12 -2.20
CA PRO A 62 6.96 0.94 -1.02
C PRO A 62 5.53 0.51 -1.40
N ALA A 63 5.01 0.91 -2.56
CA ALA A 63 3.70 0.45 -3.03
C ALA A 63 3.69 -1.06 -3.36
N ALA A 64 4.72 -1.57 -4.01
CA ALA A 64 4.89 -2.99 -4.27
C ALA A 64 5.05 -3.79 -2.97
N ALA A 65 5.86 -3.30 -2.02
CA ALA A 65 6.02 -3.92 -0.71
C ALA A 65 4.70 -3.95 0.07
N ALA A 66 3.91 -2.87 0.02
CA ALA A 66 2.58 -2.83 0.62
C ALA A 66 1.62 -3.85 -0.03
N LEU A 67 1.58 -3.94 -1.36
CA LEU A 67 0.74 -4.92 -2.05
C LEU A 67 1.11 -6.36 -1.70
N TYR A 68 2.41 -6.67 -1.63
CA TYR A 68 2.88 -7.99 -1.20
C TYR A 68 2.50 -8.29 0.26
N GLY A 69 2.65 -7.30 1.16
CA GLY A 69 2.22 -7.40 2.54
C GLY A 69 0.72 -7.68 2.68
N LEU A 70 -0.12 -6.93 1.94
CA LEU A 70 -1.57 -7.17 1.89
C LEU A 70 -1.88 -8.57 1.38
N TRP A 71 -1.23 -9.02 0.30
CA TRP A 71 -1.46 -10.36 -0.23
C TRP A 71 -1.16 -11.46 0.79
N ARG A 72 -0.05 -11.35 1.53
CA ARG A 72 0.31 -12.29 2.61
C ARG A 72 -0.71 -12.24 3.75
N LEU A 73 -1.13 -11.04 4.17
CA LEU A 73 -2.13 -10.86 5.21
C LEU A 73 -3.47 -11.51 4.82
N LEU A 74 -3.93 -11.30 3.58
CA LEU A 74 -5.13 -11.94 3.05
C LEU A 74 -5.00 -13.45 2.93
N ARG A 75 -3.80 -13.97 2.64
CA ARG A 75 -3.55 -15.41 2.62
C ARG A 75 -3.72 -15.99 4.02
N ASN A 76 -3.11 -15.38 5.03
CA ASN A 76 -3.20 -15.83 6.42
C ASN A 76 -4.65 -15.75 6.96
N ILE A 77 -5.40 -14.70 6.63
CA ILE A 77 -6.84 -14.61 6.96
C ILE A 77 -7.63 -15.74 6.29
N SER A 78 -7.31 -16.08 5.04
CA SER A 78 -7.97 -17.15 4.29
C SER A 78 -7.71 -18.53 4.88
N GLU A 79 -6.60 -18.71 5.58
CA GLU A 79 -6.21 -19.96 6.24
C GLU A 79 -6.76 -20.04 7.69
N GLY A 80 -7.46 -18.99 8.15
CA GLY A 80 -8.00 -18.91 9.52
C GLY A 80 -7.02 -18.38 10.56
N GLU A 81 -5.76 -18.16 10.17
CA GLU A 81 -4.66 -17.68 11.02
C GLU A 81 -4.66 -16.15 11.11
N VAL A 82 -5.73 -15.59 11.68
CA VAL A 82 -5.91 -14.13 11.81
C VAL A 82 -5.08 -13.55 12.97
N PHE A 83 -4.95 -14.30 14.06
CA PHE A 83 -4.33 -13.87 15.32
C PHE A 83 -2.92 -14.44 15.51
N ILE A 84 -2.08 -14.30 14.49
CA ILE A 84 -0.66 -14.66 14.58
C ILE A 84 0.22 -13.41 14.70
N PRO A 85 1.32 -13.46 15.46
CA PRO A 85 2.26 -12.34 15.60
C PRO A 85 2.89 -11.93 14.25
N GLU A 86 2.91 -12.84 13.28
CA GLU A 86 3.36 -12.56 11.91
C GLU A 86 2.50 -11.51 11.22
N ASN A 87 1.16 -11.54 11.40
CA ASN A 87 0.24 -10.56 10.80
C ASN A 87 0.49 -9.15 11.36
N VAL A 88 0.85 -9.05 12.64
CA VAL A 88 1.22 -7.77 13.29
C VAL A 88 2.51 -7.21 12.66
N SER A 89 3.46 -8.08 12.33
CA SER A 89 4.71 -7.68 11.64
C SER A 89 4.45 -7.23 10.20
N ILE A 90 3.54 -7.91 9.49
CA ILE A 90 3.11 -7.50 8.14
C ILE A 90 2.40 -6.12 8.19
N LEU A 91 1.52 -5.90 9.16
CA LEU A 91 0.87 -4.60 9.38
C LEU A 91 1.88 -3.49 9.73
N ARG A 92 2.96 -3.83 10.45
CA ARG A 92 4.07 -2.90 10.72
C ARG A 92 4.78 -2.51 9.42
N LEU A 93 5.11 -3.47 8.56
CA LEU A 93 5.71 -3.21 7.25
C LEU A 93 4.81 -2.32 6.40
N LEU A 94 3.51 -2.61 6.36
CA LEU A 94 2.51 -1.83 5.63
C LEU A 94 2.46 -0.37 6.09
N SER A 95 2.45 -0.14 7.40
CA SER A 95 2.47 1.23 7.95
C SER A 95 3.71 2.01 7.54
N TRP A 96 4.90 1.38 7.60
CA TRP A 96 6.14 2.01 7.13
C TRP A 96 6.12 2.28 5.62
N CYS A 97 5.55 1.38 4.82
CA CYS A 97 5.40 1.59 3.37
C CYS A 97 4.50 2.79 3.07
N CYS A 98 3.38 2.94 3.77
CA CYS A 98 2.50 4.10 3.59
C CYS A 98 3.17 5.42 3.99
N ILE A 99 3.94 5.43 5.08
CA ILE A 99 4.70 6.62 5.52
C ILE A 99 5.80 6.94 4.51
N ALA A 100 6.55 5.95 4.03
CA ALA A 100 7.58 6.13 3.02
C ALA A 100 6.99 6.68 1.72
N ALA A 101 5.88 6.11 1.24
CA ALA A 101 5.17 6.61 0.06
C ALA A 101 4.65 8.04 0.28
N GLY A 102 4.13 8.35 1.47
CA GLY A 102 3.72 9.70 1.86
C GLY A 102 4.88 10.69 1.81
N LEU A 103 6.05 10.34 2.35
CA LEU A 103 7.26 11.17 2.30
C LEU A 103 7.71 11.42 0.85
N VAL A 104 7.73 10.39 0.01
CA VAL A 104 8.07 10.55 -1.42
C VAL A 104 7.09 11.49 -2.11
N CYS A 105 5.78 11.37 -1.82
CA CYS A 105 4.77 12.28 -2.33
C CYS A 105 4.94 13.71 -1.77
N LEU A 106 5.36 13.87 -0.52
CA LEU A 106 5.61 15.17 0.09
C LEU A 106 6.78 15.90 -0.57
N PHE A 107 7.90 15.21 -0.83
CA PHE A 107 8.99 15.76 -1.62
C PHE A 107 8.53 16.09 -3.05
N SER A 108 7.63 15.25 -3.60
CA SER A 108 7.04 15.49 -4.91
C SER A 108 6.10 16.70 -4.97
N ALA A 109 5.52 17.09 -3.83
CA ALA A 109 4.65 18.25 -3.72
C ALA A 109 5.39 19.57 -3.92
N LEU A 110 6.71 19.62 -3.70
CA LEU A 110 7.53 20.82 -3.91
C LEU A 110 7.53 21.30 -5.37
N TYR A 111 7.35 20.39 -6.32
CA TYR A 111 7.29 20.73 -7.75
C TYR A 111 5.90 20.57 -8.38
N TYR A 112 4.99 19.83 -7.75
CA TYR A 112 3.62 19.64 -8.24
C TYR A 112 2.61 19.54 -7.09
N MET A 113 1.94 20.66 -6.81
CA MET A 113 0.99 20.86 -5.69
C MET A 113 -0.01 19.72 -5.46
N PRO A 114 -0.59 19.06 -6.50
CA PRO A 114 -1.52 17.95 -6.29
C PRO A 114 -0.97 16.75 -5.50
N PHE A 115 0.36 16.53 -5.47
CA PHE A 115 0.94 15.46 -4.64
C PHE A 115 0.80 15.72 -3.14
N LEU A 116 0.55 16.97 -2.71
CA LEU A 116 0.34 17.29 -1.30
C LEU A 116 -0.90 16.58 -0.75
N ILE A 117 -1.98 16.54 -1.55
CA ILE A 117 -3.23 15.83 -1.19
C ILE A 117 -2.95 14.32 -1.08
N VAL A 118 -2.19 13.76 -2.03
CA VAL A 118 -1.83 12.34 -2.03
C VAL A 118 -0.96 11.99 -0.82
N SER A 119 0.01 12.85 -0.49
CA SER A 119 0.85 12.71 0.70
C SER A 119 0.02 12.72 1.98
N ALA A 120 -0.91 13.68 2.11
CA ALA A 120 -1.80 13.75 3.28
C ALA A 120 -2.67 12.50 3.41
N ALA A 121 -3.23 12.01 2.30
CA ALA A 121 -4.00 10.76 2.28
C ALA A 121 -3.14 9.55 2.67
N ALA A 122 -1.92 9.43 2.14
CA ALA A 122 -1.00 8.35 2.48
C ALA A 122 -0.58 8.37 3.96
N ALA A 123 -0.33 9.57 4.51
CA ALA A 123 -0.03 9.75 5.93
C ALA A 123 -1.23 9.31 6.80
N PHE A 124 -2.44 9.71 6.43
CA PHE A 124 -3.66 9.31 7.14
C PHE A 124 -3.89 7.80 7.12
N VAL A 125 -3.73 7.16 5.96
CA VAL A 125 -3.78 5.69 5.85
C VAL A 125 -2.67 5.03 6.69
N GLY A 126 -1.47 5.60 6.70
CA GLY A 126 -0.37 5.15 7.55
C GLY A 126 -0.71 5.19 9.04
N LEU A 127 -1.44 6.21 9.51
CA LEU A 127 -1.95 6.32 10.87
C LEU A 127 -3.03 5.27 11.17
N ILE A 128 -3.99 5.06 10.27
CA ILE A 128 -5.02 4.01 10.40
C ILE A 128 -4.33 2.65 10.58
N LEU A 129 -3.34 2.33 9.76
CA LEU A 129 -2.59 1.07 9.87
C LEU A 129 -1.85 0.93 11.20
N ARG A 130 -1.40 2.04 11.82
CA ARG A 130 -0.83 1.98 13.18
C ARG A 130 -1.87 1.59 14.22
N VAL A 131 -3.07 2.16 14.14
CA VAL A 131 -4.19 1.83 15.04
C VAL A 131 -4.59 0.38 14.86
N VAL A 132 -4.80 -0.08 13.62
CA VAL A 132 -5.16 -1.47 13.32
C VAL A 132 -4.08 -2.43 13.82
N LYS A 133 -2.80 -2.13 13.60
CA LYS A 133 -1.69 -2.93 14.15
C LYS A 133 -1.75 -3.05 15.68
N ASN A 134 -2.06 -1.95 16.38
CA ASN A 134 -2.16 -1.96 17.85
C ASN A 134 -3.32 -2.83 18.34
N VAL A 135 -4.48 -2.72 17.70
CA VAL A 135 -5.66 -3.54 18.00
C VAL A 135 -5.37 -5.03 17.74
N PHE A 136 -4.73 -5.37 16.62
CA PHE A 136 -4.35 -6.75 16.31
C PHE A 136 -3.33 -7.30 17.31
N ALA A 137 -2.36 -6.49 17.75
CA ALA A 137 -1.40 -6.91 18.77
C ALA A 137 -2.08 -7.25 20.11
N GLU A 138 -3.03 -6.42 20.54
CA GLU A 138 -3.81 -6.68 21.75
C GLU A 138 -4.69 -7.92 21.60
N ALA A 139 -5.32 -8.10 20.43
CA ALA A 139 -6.14 -9.28 20.16
C ALA A 139 -5.32 -10.59 20.15
N VAL A 140 -4.07 -10.55 19.68
CA VAL A 140 -3.14 -11.69 19.78
C VAL A 140 -2.81 -11.99 21.24
N ARG A 141 -2.53 -10.97 22.06
CA ARG A 141 -2.22 -11.16 23.49
C ARG A 141 -3.40 -11.77 24.26
N LEU A 142 -4.62 -11.29 24.00
CA LEU A 142 -5.83 -11.84 24.62
C LEU A 142 -6.10 -13.30 24.23
N LYS A 143 -5.80 -13.68 22.98
CA LYS A 143 -5.92 -15.08 22.55
C LYS A 143 -4.89 -15.97 23.25
N ASP A 144 -3.66 -15.50 23.36
CA ASP A 144 -2.56 -16.20 24.04
C ASP A 144 -2.90 -16.41 25.53
N GLU A 145 -3.34 -15.37 26.25
CA GLU A 145 -3.78 -15.45 27.65
C GLU A 145 -4.93 -16.47 27.86
N ASN A 146 -5.90 -16.51 26.93
CA ASN A 146 -7.02 -17.44 27.02
C ASN A 146 -6.62 -18.91 26.80
N ASP A 147 -5.62 -19.18 25.96
CA ASP A 147 -5.11 -20.55 25.72
C ASP A 147 -4.33 -21.10 26.94
N TYR A 148 -3.79 -20.25 27.83
CA TYR A 148 -3.13 -20.69 29.08
C TYR A 148 -4.09 -20.95 30.26
N THR A 149 -5.38 -20.64 30.11
CA THR A 149 -6.36 -20.76 31.21
C THR A 149 -7.28 -21.99 31.07
N ILE A 150 -7.05 -22.83 30.05
CA ILE A 150 -7.77 -24.10 29.83
C ILE A 150 -6.96 -25.28 30.34
#